data_AF-A0A0D0S279-F1
#
_entry.id   AF-A0A0D0S279-F1
#
_cell.length_a   1.000
_cell.length_b   1.000
_cell.length_c   1.000
_cell.angle_alpha   90.00
_cell.angle_beta   90.00
_cell.angle_gamma   90.00
#
_symmetry.space_group_name_H-M   'P 1'
#
loop_
_entity.id
_entity.type
_entity.pdbx_description
1 polymer ?
#
loop_
_entity_poly.entity_id
_entity_poly.type
_entity_poly.pdbx_seq_one_letter_code
_entity_poly.pdbx_strand_id
1 'polypeptide(L)' 'MTNIIFGLFLYFPEDKTEYIPAAISFTAFFIAAVLTMRAIIKISKRQEEKAKRLEEQLKKQQIND' A
#
# COMPACT_ATOMS: atom_id res chain seq x y z
N MET A 1 14.85 -29.71 -17.68
CA MET A 1 14.09 -28.44 -17.69
C MET A 1 13.03 -28.53 -16.61
N THR A 2 13.10 -27.66 -15.61
CA THR A 2 12.23 -27.65 -14.43
C THR A 2 10.80 -27.24 -14.82
N ASN A 3 9.86 -28.17 -14.67
CA ASN A 3 8.43 -27.96 -14.93
C ASN A 3 7.80 -27.09 -13.83
N ILE A 4 7.74 -25.78 -14.07
CA ILE A 4 6.98 -24.80 -13.28
C ILE A 4 5.45 -25.02 -13.38
N ILE A 5 5.02 -25.90 -14.30
CA ILE A 5 3.62 -26.10 -14.69
C ILE A 5 2.74 -26.71 -13.58
N PHE A 6 3.30 -27.48 -12.64
CA PHE A 6 2.51 -28.08 -11.55
C PHE A 6 1.99 -27.07 -10.51
N GLY A 7 2.56 -25.85 -10.44
CA GLY A 7 2.10 -24.80 -9.52
C GLY A 7 0.90 -24.00 -10.01
N LEU A 8 0.42 -24.24 -11.23
CA LEU A 8 -0.72 -23.53 -11.84
C LEU A 8 -2.03 -24.33 -11.79
N PHE A 9 -2.03 -25.54 -11.21
CA PHE A 9 -3.28 -26.22 -10.88
C PHE A 9 -3.89 -25.52 -9.66
N LEU A 10 -4.98 -24.78 -9.88
CA LEU A 10 -5.84 -24.31 -8.80
C LEU A 10 -6.40 -25.55 -8.08
N TYR A 11 -5.74 -25.97 -7.01
CA TYR A 11 -6.28 -26.95 -6.09
C TYR A 11 -7.33 -26.27 -5.23
N PHE A 12 -8.59 -26.67 -5.43
CA PHE A 12 -9.69 -26.22 -4.59
C PHE A 12 -10.02 -27.35 -3.61
N PRO A 13 -9.72 -27.20 -2.31
CA PRO A 13 -10.09 -28.22 -1.34
C PRO A 13 -11.60 -28.41 -1.30
N GLU A 14 -12.02 -29.68 -1.23
CA GLU A 14 -13.43 -30.06 -1.05
C GLU A 14 -13.94 -29.62 0.33
N ASP A 15 -13.10 -29.77 1.37
CA ASP A 15 -13.37 -29.25 2.71
C ASP A 15 -13.00 -27.76 2.81
N LYS A 16 -13.98 -26.93 3.18
CA LYS A 16 -13.78 -25.48 3.31
C LYS A 16 -12.86 -25.09 4.45
N THR A 17 -12.64 -25.97 5.40
CA THR A 17 -11.75 -25.76 6.55
C THR A 17 -10.30 -25.58 6.11
N GLU A 18 -9.89 -26.19 4.99
CA GLU A 18 -8.54 -26.04 4.43
C GLU A 18 -8.25 -24.63 3.91
N TYR A 19 -9.25 -23.77 3.72
CA TYR A 19 -9.04 -22.36 3.36
C TYR A 19 -8.72 -21.46 4.56
N ILE A 20 -8.89 -21.92 5.80
CA ILE A 20 -8.66 -21.11 7.00
C ILE A 20 -7.23 -20.52 7.04
N PRO A 21 -6.15 -21.30 6.77
CA PRO A 21 -4.80 -20.74 6.72
C PRO A 21 -4.63 -19.63 5.67
N ALA A 22 -5.27 -19.79 4.50
CA ALA A 22 -5.25 -18.78 3.44
C ALA A 22 -5.99 -17.51 3.86
N ALA A 23 -7.15 -17.64 4.51
CA ALA A 23 -7.93 -16.52 5.02
C ALA A 23 -7.17 -15.73 6.11
N ILE A 24 -6.47 -16.43 7.01
CA ILE A 24 -5.63 -15.79 8.04
C ILE A 24 -4.49 -15.01 7.39
N SER A 25 -3.78 -15.65 6.45
CA SER A 25 -2.65 -15.03 5.74
C SER A 25 -3.11 -13.80 4.96
N PHE A 26 -4.17 -13.95 4.17
CA PHE A 26 -4.76 -12.84 3.42
C PHE A 26 -5.17 -11.70 4.35
N THR A 27 -5.85 -12.00 5.46
CA THR A 27 -6.30 -10.99 6.43
C THR A 27 -5.12 -10.23 7.03
N ALA A 28 -4.05 -10.93 7.42
CA ALA A 28 -2.84 -10.31 7.96
C ALA A 28 -2.20 -9.34 6.95
N PHE A 29 -2.01 -9.78 5.70
CA PHE A 29 -1.46 -8.92 4.64
C PHE A 29 -2.39 -7.77 4.28
N PHE A 30 -3.70 -8.00 4.25
CA PHE A 30 -4.69 -6.99 3.97
C PHE A 30 -4.67 -5.87 5.02
N ILE A 31 -4.63 -6.23 6.31
CA ILE A 31 -4.49 -5.25 7.39
C ILE A 31 -3.18 -4.46 7.24
N ALA A 32 -2.06 -5.14 7.00
CA ALA A 32 -0.77 -4.48 6.79
C ALA A 32 -0.79 -3.51 5.60
N ALA A 33 -1.42 -3.90 4.49
CA ALA A 33 -1.57 -3.05 3.30
C ALA A 33 -2.40 -1.80 3.61
N VAL A 34 -3.55 -1.95 4.29
CA VAL A 34 -4.41 -0.82 4.68
C VAL A 34 -3.66 0.13 5.62
N LEU A 35 -2.94 -0.39 6.61
CA LEU A 35 -2.13 0.44 7.52
C LEU A 35 -1.01 1.19 6.78
N THR A 36 -0.33 0.50 5.87
CA THR A 36 0.74 1.08 5.06
C THR A 36 0.21 2.20 4.17
N MET A 37 -0.91 1.97 3.47
CA MET A 37 -1.57 2.99 2.64
C MET A 37 -1.96 4.22 3.46
N ARG A 38 -2.53 4.02 4.66
CA ARG A 38 -2.87 5.12 5.57
C ARG A 38 -1.63 5.91 6.01
N ALA A 39 -0.53 5.23 6.29
CA ALA A 39 0.73 5.88 6.67
C ALA A 39 1.29 6.73 5.52
N ILE A 40 1.29 6.20 4.29
CA ILE A 40 1.75 6.92 3.09
C ILE A 40 0.92 8.18 2.87
N ILE A 41 -0.41 8.08 2.91
CA ILE A 41 -1.31 9.23 2.73
C ILE A 41 -1.04 10.31 3.79
N LYS A 42 -0.85 9.92 5.05
CA LYS A 42 -0.56 10.85 6.14
C LYS A 42 0.77 11.59 5.92
N ILE A 43 1.80 10.88 5.47
CA ILE A 43 3.11 11.48 5.19
C ILE A 43 3.02 12.42 3.99
N SER A 44 2.33 12.01 2.93
CA SER A 44 2.13 12.81 1.71
C SER A 44 1.44 14.14 2.02
N LYS A 45 0.37 14.14 2.82
CA LYS A 45 -0.31 15.38 3.24
C LYS A 45 0.63 16.35 3.98
N ARG A 46 1.48 15.82 4.87
CA ARG A 46 2.45 16.64 5.61
C ARG A 46 3.53 17.24 4.69
N GLN A 47 3.91 16.51 3.64
CA GLN A 47 4.86 17.00 2.64
C GLN A 47 4.21 18.06 1.75
N GLU A 48 2.96 17.85 1.32
CA GLU A 48 2.19 18.80 0.53
C GLU A 48 2.02 20.15 1.26
N GLU A 49 1.66 20.12 2.54
CA GLU A 49 1.55 21.35 3.36
C GLU A 49 2.88 22.11 3.44
N LYS A 50 4.01 21.40 3.57
CA LYS A 50 5.33 22.03 3.60
C LYS A 50 5.70 22.65 2.26
N ALA A 51 5.42 21.95 1.16
CA ALA A 51 5.66 22.44 -0.20
C ALA A 51 4.85 23.72 -0.47
N LYS A 52 3.55 23.74 -0.13
CA LYS A 52 2.69 24.93 -0.29
C LYS A 52 3.22 26.14 0.49
N ARG A 53 3.66 25.94 1.74
CA ARG A 53 4.26 27.03 2.55
C ARG A 53 5.53 27.58 1.92
N LEU A 54 6.36 26.71 1.34
CA LEU A 54 7.57 27.11 0.65
C LEU A 54 7.25 27.92 -0.62
N GLU A 55 6.31 27.45 -1.44
CA GLU A 55 5.83 28.18 -2.63
C GLU A 55 5.29 29.57 -2.28
N GLU A 56 4.50 29.68 -1.21
CA GLU A 56 3.98 30.98 -0.73
C GLU A 56 5.11 31.93 -0.29
N GLN A 57 6.16 31.41 0.36
CA GLN A 57 7.32 32.21 0.77
C GLN A 57 8.11 32.72 -0.44
N LEU A 58 8.40 31.86 -1.43
CA LEU A 58 9.08 32.27 -2.65
C LEU A 58 8.27 33.32 -3.42
N LYS A 59 6.95 33.12 -3.54
CA LYS A 59 6.08 34.09 -4.23
C LYS A 59 6.08 35.45 -3.53
N LYS A 60 6.09 35.49 -2.20
CA LYS A 60 6.20 36.75 -1.44
C LYS A 60 7.55 37.43 -1.62
N GLN A 61 8.64 36.67 -1.70
CA GLN A 61 9.98 37.23 -1.98
C GLN A 61 10.04 37.84 -3.39
N GLN A 62 9.57 37.12 -4.41
CA GLN A 62 9.55 37.60 -5.80
C GLN A 62 8.67 38.83 -6.05
N ILE A 63 7.65 39.09 -5.21
CA ILE A 63 6.80 40.29 -5.31
C ILE A 63 7.45 41.50 -4.63
N ASN A 64 8.34 41.26 -3.66
CA ASN A 64 8.98 42.31 -2.88
C ASN A 64 10.33 42.78 -3.47
N ASP A 65 10.82 42.10 -4.51
CA ASP A 65 11.98 42.46 -5.35
C ASP A 65 11.51 43.07 -6.68
#